data_AF-A0A0F9UWH4-F1
#
_entry.id   AF-A0A0F9UWH4-F1
#
_cell.length_a   1.000
_cell.length_b   1.000
_cell.length_c   1.000
_cell.angle_alpha   90.00
_cell.angle_beta   90.00
_cell.angle_gamma   90.00
#
_symmetry.space_group_name_H-M   'P 1'
#
loop_
_entity.id
_entity.type
_entity.pdbx_description
1 polymer ?
#
loop_
_entity_poly.entity_id
_entity_poly.type
_entity_poly.pdbx_seq_one_letter_code
_entity_poly.pdbx_strand_id
1 'polypeptide(L)'
;MKKERGEKEPIKKIKIKNKKGLTVSYDEDNFNEYFPHLITEIAGKKKSVKIDSIKKINNPKQFPYNDKIPKELLKPGAIDFIRRCSTKEEALNILGYLLKRNEITEKNYNNLRFEILKENGLQKVINEHGGFKKPGHYENKFRVYRPLKGELKKASNHDIDFE
;
A
#
# COMPACT_ATOMS: atom_id res chain seq x y z
N MET A 1 45.66 -4.09 -2.95
CA MET A 1 45.17 -4.48 -1.60
C MET A 1 43.66 -4.51 -1.62
N LYS A 2 43.05 -5.70 -1.45
CA LYS A 2 41.60 -5.89 -1.43
C LYS A 2 41.07 -5.41 -0.08
N LYS A 3 40.14 -4.45 -0.07
CA LYS A 3 39.39 -4.07 1.14
C LYS A 3 38.35 -5.17 1.41
N GLU A 4 38.60 -5.98 2.42
CA GLU A 4 37.62 -6.95 2.93
C GLU A 4 36.39 -6.19 3.42
N ARG A 5 35.22 -6.60 2.93
CA ARG A 5 33.92 -6.12 3.39
C ARG A 5 33.65 -6.80 4.72
N GLY A 6 33.90 -6.09 5.82
CA GLY A 6 33.57 -6.56 7.16
C GLY A 6 32.11 -7.00 7.23
N GLU A 7 31.90 -8.24 7.64
CA GLU A 7 30.60 -8.82 7.89
C GLU A 7 29.89 -7.98 8.96
N LYS A 8 28.80 -7.30 8.58
CA LYS A 8 27.98 -6.55 9.54
C LYS A 8 27.16 -7.58 10.34
N GLU A 9 27.44 -7.67 11.64
CA GLU A 9 26.73 -8.55 12.56
C GLU A 9 25.20 -8.37 12.46
N PRO A 10 24.42 -9.45 12.60
CA PRO A 10 22.97 -9.40 12.48
C PRO A 10 22.39 -8.46 13.54
N ILE A 11 21.57 -7.51 13.09
CA ILE A 11 20.85 -6.54 13.93
C ILE A 11 20.19 -7.30 15.09
N LYS A 12 20.66 -7.04 16.32
CA LYS A 12 20.15 -7.69 17.53
C LYS A 12 18.64 -7.52 17.61
N LYS A 13 17.94 -8.65 17.71
CA LYS A 13 16.47 -8.73 17.77
C LYS A 13 15.93 -7.77 18.83
N ILE A 14 15.06 -6.84 18.41
CA ILE A 14 14.37 -5.88 19.28
C ILE A 14 13.63 -6.66 20.38
N LYS A 15 14.00 -6.44 21.66
CA LYS A 15 13.36 -7.08 22.81
C LYS A 15 12.06 -6.34 23.15
N ILE A 16 10.93 -6.87 22.69
CA ILE A 16 9.59 -6.34 23.01
C ILE A 16 9.17 -6.85 24.40
N LYS A 17 9.13 -5.98 25.42
CA LYS A 17 8.60 -6.33 26.75
C LYS A 17 7.12 -5.98 26.86
N ASN A 18 6.26 -6.98 26.67
CA ASN A 18 4.80 -6.87 26.74
C ASN A 18 4.28 -6.87 28.19
N LYS A 19 4.45 -5.78 28.96
CA LYS A 19 3.73 -5.65 30.24
C LYS A 19 2.87 -4.41 30.40
N LYS A 20 3.01 -3.33 29.62
CA LYS A 20 2.11 -2.14 29.69
C LYS A 20 2.22 -1.14 28.51
N GLY A 21 2.54 -1.63 27.31
CA GLY A 21 2.71 -0.81 26.10
C GLY A 21 3.87 -1.32 25.25
N LEU A 22 3.89 -0.97 23.95
CA LEU A 22 4.99 -1.30 23.05
C LEU A 22 6.21 -0.43 23.42
N THR A 23 7.03 -0.89 24.37
CA THR A 23 8.30 -0.24 24.69
C THR A 23 9.34 -0.77 23.71
N VAL A 24 9.63 0.01 22.66
CA VAL A 24 10.73 -0.26 21.73
C VAL A 24 12.00 0.26 22.40
N SER A 25 12.92 -0.64 22.72
CA SER A 25 14.27 -0.25 23.14
C SER A 25 15.16 -0.19 21.90
N TYR A 26 15.90 0.91 21.77
CA TYR A 26 16.89 1.13 20.72
C TYR A 26 18.22 1.48 21.38
N ASP A 27 19.30 1.16 20.68
CA ASP A 27 20.64 1.57 21.07
C ASP A 27 20.86 3.00 20.60
N GLU A 28 21.10 3.90 21.55
CA GLU A 28 21.10 5.35 21.33
C GLU A 28 22.22 5.78 20.38
N ASP A 29 23.40 5.15 20.49
CA ASP A 29 24.56 5.46 19.66
C ASP A 29 24.31 5.11 18.19
N ASN A 30 23.79 3.90 17.95
CA ASN A 30 23.41 3.45 16.61
C ASN A 30 22.30 4.32 16.02
N PHE A 31 21.29 4.67 16.81
CA PHE A 31 20.16 5.47 16.32
C PHE A 31 20.58 6.92 16.04
N ASN A 32 21.55 7.46 16.79
CA ASN A 32 22.18 8.77 16.55
C ASN A 32 23.00 8.80 15.26
N GLU A 33 23.73 7.72 14.95
CA GLU A 33 24.50 7.63 13.71
C GLU A 33 23.58 7.59 12.48
N TYR A 34 22.53 6.76 12.51
CA TYR A 34 21.65 6.56 11.34
C TYR A 34 20.54 7.61 11.20
N PHE A 35 20.02 8.15 12.31
CA PHE A 35 18.84 9.01 12.32
C PHE A 35 18.97 10.23 13.28
N PRO A 36 20.02 11.06 13.13
CA PRO A 36 20.29 12.16 14.06
C PRO A 36 19.13 13.16 14.15
N HIS A 37 18.52 13.53 13.01
CA HIS A 37 17.39 14.45 12.98
C HIS A 37 16.15 13.89 13.69
N LEU A 38 15.86 12.60 13.50
CA LEU A 38 14.71 11.95 14.12
C LEU A 38 14.83 11.94 15.65
N ILE A 39 16.03 11.71 16.19
CA ILE A 39 16.27 11.80 17.63
C ILE A 39 16.03 13.21 18.13
N THR A 40 16.52 14.23 17.43
CA THR A 40 16.26 15.62 17.84
C THR A 40 14.78 15.97 17.81
N GLU A 41 14.00 15.37 16.90
CA GLU A 41 12.55 15.53 16.83
C GLU A 41 11.82 14.82 17.97
N ILE A 42 12.23 13.59 18.29
CA ILE A 42 11.66 12.79 19.38
C ILE A 42 11.99 13.42 20.73
N ALA A 43 13.27 13.74 20.98
CA ALA A 43 13.74 14.38 22.21
C ALA A 43 13.13 15.78 22.38
N GLY A 44 13.09 16.55 21.29
CA GLY A 44 12.48 17.89 21.26
C GLY A 44 10.95 17.89 21.28
N LYS A 45 10.31 16.73 21.15
CA LYS A 45 8.84 16.55 21.09
C LYS A 45 8.14 17.53 20.12
N LYS A 46 8.82 17.94 19.04
CA LYS A 46 8.36 19.03 18.14
C LYS A 46 6.98 18.74 17.52
N LYS A 47 6.69 17.47 17.26
CA LYS A 47 5.38 16.98 16.80
C LYS A 47 5.06 15.68 17.53
N SER A 48 4.22 15.76 18.56
CA SER A 48 3.74 14.57 19.28
C SER A 48 2.22 14.47 19.17
N VAL A 49 1.73 13.25 18.96
CA VAL A 49 0.29 12.94 18.96
C VAL A 49 0.07 11.93 20.08
N LYS A 50 -0.78 12.30 21.04
CA LYS A 50 -1.16 11.41 22.14
C LYS A 50 -2.17 10.40 21.61
N ILE A 51 -1.89 9.12 21.81
CA ILE A 51 -2.84 8.05 21.52
C ILE A 51 -3.61 7.79 22.82
N ASP A 52 -4.86 8.23 22.89
CA ASP A 52 -5.66 8.12 24.12
C ASP A 52 -6.14 6.68 24.40
N SER A 53 -6.36 5.88 23.35
CA SER A 53 -6.72 4.48 23.50
C SER A 53 -6.39 3.64 22.26
N ILE A 54 -6.03 2.39 22.49
CA ILE A 54 -5.83 1.39 21.44
C ILE A 54 -6.97 0.39 21.56
N LYS A 55 -7.97 0.49 20.68
CA LYS A 55 -9.01 -0.56 20.57
C LYS A 55 -8.38 -1.78 19.90
N LYS A 56 -8.09 -2.82 20.68
CA LYS A 56 -7.77 -4.15 20.14
C LYS A 56 -9.05 -4.76 19.59
N ILE A 57 -9.22 -4.68 18.28
CA ILE A 57 -10.36 -5.27 17.59
C ILE A 57 -10.05 -6.75 17.41
N ASN A 58 -10.60 -7.59 18.28
CA ASN A 58 -10.46 -9.05 18.20
C ASN A 58 -11.32 -9.68 17.07
N ASN A 59 -12.18 -8.88 16.44
CA ASN A 59 -13.12 -9.32 15.43
C ASN A 59 -13.10 -8.38 14.22
N PRO A 60 -12.61 -8.80 13.03
CA PRO A 60 -12.41 -7.90 11.87
C PRO A 60 -13.70 -7.23 11.35
N LYS A 61 -14.87 -7.71 11.77
CA LYS A 61 -16.19 -7.12 11.47
C LYS A 61 -16.52 -5.87 12.31
N GLN A 62 -15.77 -5.58 13.39
CA GLN A 62 -16.00 -4.41 14.27
C GLN A 62 -15.13 -3.20 13.95
N PHE A 63 -14.58 -3.10 12.74
CA PHE A 63 -14.02 -1.83 12.28
C PHE A 63 -15.18 -0.89 11.92
N PRO A 64 -15.41 0.23 12.63
CA PRO A 64 -16.46 1.20 12.26
C PRO A 64 -16.20 1.86 10.88
N TYR A 65 -15.03 1.63 10.29
CA TYR A 65 -14.67 2.03 8.94
C TYR A 65 -14.98 0.97 7.88
N ASN A 66 -15.16 -0.31 8.23
CA ASN A 66 -15.26 -1.38 7.23
C ASN A 66 -16.56 -1.33 6.42
N ASP A 67 -17.66 -0.89 7.01
CA ASP A 67 -18.95 -0.85 6.32
C ASP A 67 -19.05 0.30 5.30
N LYS A 68 -18.20 1.34 5.42
CA LYS A 68 -18.19 2.50 4.51
C LYS A 68 -17.10 2.44 3.45
N ILE A 69 -16.09 1.57 3.61
CA ILE A 69 -15.01 1.46 2.62
C ILE A 69 -15.54 0.63 1.44
N PRO A 70 -15.54 1.18 0.22
CA PRO A 70 -15.87 0.44 -0.99
C PRO A 70 -15.09 -0.89 -1.05
N LYS A 71 -15.78 -2.00 -1.33
CA LYS A 71 -15.17 -3.33 -1.42
C LYS A 71 -13.97 -3.37 -2.37
N GLU A 72 -14.02 -2.56 -3.43
CA GLU A 72 -12.94 -2.40 -4.41
C GLU A 72 -11.62 -1.87 -3.83
N LEU A 73 -11.62 -1.24 -2.65
CA LEU A 73 -10.44 -0.71 -1.96
C LEU A 73 -9.85 -1.69 -0.94
N LEU A 74 -10.59 -2.72 -0.53
CA LEU A 74 -10.16 -3.63 0.52
C LEU A 74 -9.19 -4.69 -0.01
N LYS A 75 -9.58 -5.37 -1.09
CA LYS A 75 -8.79 -6.45 -1.68
C LYS A 75 -9.07 -6.56 -3.18
N PRO A 76 -8.20 -6.04 -4.06
CA PRO A 76 -8.36 -6.21 -5.50
C PRO A 76 -8.27 -7.71 -5.86
N GLY A 77 -9.17 -8.17 -6.73
CA GLY A 77 -9.14 -9.51 -7.30
C GLY A 77 -8.39 -9.57 -8.63
N ALA A 78 -8.33 -10.76 -9.25
CA ALA A 78 -7.66 -10.96 -10.53
C ALA A 78 -8.15 -10.01 -11.64
N ILE A 79 -9.47 -9.83 -11.73
CA ILE A 79 -10.09 -8.91 -12.70
C ILE A 79 -9.66 -7.45 -12.46
N ASP A 80 -9.51 -7.02 -11.20
CA ASP A 80 -9.07 -5.65 -10.89
C ASP A 80 -7.66 -5.36 -11.41
N PHE A 81 -6.80 -6.36 -11.40
CA PHE A 81 -5.46 -6.27 -11.97
C PHE A 81 -5.48 -6.35 -13.50
N ILE A 82 -6.26 -7.27 -14.08
CA ILE A 82 -6.41 -7.40 -15.55
C ILE A 82 -6.92 -6.09 -16.16
N ARG A 83 -7.84 -5.39 -15.50
CA ARG A 83 -8.38 -4.09 -15.95
C ARG A 83 -7.33 -2.96 -16.03
N ARG A 84 -6.11 -3.18 -15.54
CA ARG A 84 -4.98 -2.24 -15.63
C ARG A 84 -3.94 -2.65 -16.66
N CYS A 85 -4.03 -3.86 -17.22
CA CYS A 85 -3.07 -4.37 -18.18
C CYS A 85 -3.32 -3.75 -19.55
N SER A 86 -2.25 -3.35 -20.22
CA SER A 86 -2.29 -2.83 -21.59
C SER A 86 -2.01 -3.93 -22.62
N THR A 87 -1.28 -4.98 -22.23
CA THR A 87 -0.92 -6.09 -23.12
C THR A 87 -1.42 -7.44 -22.60
N LYS A 88 -1.58 -8.41 -23.52
CA LYS A 88 -1.95 -9.80 -23.16
C LYS A 88 -0.89 -10.44 -22.27
N GLU A 89 0.38 -10.17 -22.54
CA GLU A 89 1.51 -10.72 -21.80
C GLU A 89 1.50 -10.27 -20.33
N GLU A 90 1.25 -8.98 -20.08
CA GLU A 90 1.08 -8.45 -18.73
C GLU A 90 -0.04 -9.18 -17.98
N ALA A 91 -1.21 -9.33 -18.63
CA ALA A 91 -2.35 -9.99 -18.02
C ALA A 91 -2.07 -11.46 -17.69
N LEU A 92 -1.38 -12.18 -18.57
CA LEU A 92 -0.97 -13.58 -18.34
C LEU A 92 0.07 -13.71 -17.23
N ASN A 93 1.03 -12.77 -17.15
CA ASN A 93 2.02 -12.73 -16.08
C ASN A 93 1.36 -12.50 -14.72
N ILE A 94 0.41 -11.55 -14.64
CA ILE A 94 -0.37 -11.31 -13.42
C ILE A 94 -1.17 -12.55 -13.05
N LEU A 95 -1.87 -13.17 -13.99
CA LEU A 95 -2.64 -14.39 -13.72
C LEU A 95 -1.73 -15.53 -13.20
N GLY A 96 -0.56 -15.71 -13.80
CA GLY A 96 0.41 -16.70 -13.35
C GLY A 96 0.94 -16.41 -11.94
N TYR A 97 1.19 -15.13 -11.63
CA TYR A 97 1.59 -14.70 -10.29
C TYR A 97 0.49 -14.98 -9.25
N LEU A 98 -0.77 -14.69 -9.57
CA LEU A 98 -1.91 -14.93 -8.66
C LEU A 98 -2.15 -16.42 -8.44
N LEU A 99 -1.98 -17.26 -9.48
CA LEU A 99 -2.09 -18.72 -9.36
C LEU A 99 -1.00 -19.28 -8.42
N LYS A 100 0.26 -18.84 -8.58
CA LYS A 100 1.38 -19.27 -7.71
C LYS A 100 1.14 -18.95 -6.23
N ARG A 101 0.38 -17.89 -5.94
CA ARG A 101 0.01 -17.47 -4.57
C ARG A 101 -1.28 -18.09 -4.06
N ASN A 102 -1.91 -18.97 -4.83
CA ASN A 102 -3.23 -19.55 -4.54
C ASN A 102 -4.33 -18.48 -4.32
N GLU A 103 -4.20 -17.31 -4.95
CA GLU A 103 -5.23 -16.26 -4.90
C GLU A 103 -6.36 -16.49 -5.90
N ILE A 104 -6.11 -17.32 -6.91
CA ILE A 104 -7.10 -17.83 -7.86
C ILE A 104 -6.98 -19.34 -8.00
N THR A 105 -8.09 -20.00 -8.32
CA THR A 105 -8.11 -21.44 -8.61
C THR A 105 -7.56 -21.72 -10.01
N GLU A 106 -7.05 -22.92 -10.22
CA GLU A 106 -6.55 -23.37 -11.53
C GLU A 106 -7.62 -23.31 -12.62
N LYS A 107 -8.87 -23.67 -12.28
CA LYS A 107 -10.03 -23.52 -13.16
C LYS A 107 -10.24 -22.06 -13.59
N ASN A 108 -10.20 -21.12 -12.65
CA ASN A 108 -10.37 -19.70 -12.96
C ASN A 108 -9.21 -19.15 -13.79
N TYR A 109 -7.99 -19.59 -13.48
CA TYR A 109 -6.80 -19.25 -14.27
C TYR A 109 -6.94 -19.69 -15.72
N ASN A 110 -7.30 -20.95 -15.96
CA ASN A 110 -7.42 -21.50 -17.30
C ASN A 110 -8.53 -20.83 -18.13
N ASN A 111 -9.67 -20.54 -17.50
CA ASN A 111 -10.78 -19.84 -18.16
C ASN A 111 -10.36 -18.43 -18.62
N LEU A 112 -9.81 -17.63 -17.70
CA LEU A 112 -9.37 -16.26 -18.00
C LEU A 112 -8.24 -16.25 -19.03
N ARG A 113 -7.29 -17.17 -18.91
CA ARG A 113 -6.20 -17.35 -19.88
C ARG A 113 -6.74 -17.63 -21.27
N PHE A 114 -7.69 -18.56 -21.40
CA PHE A 114 -8.31 -18.89 -22.68
C PHE A 114 -9.04 -17.69 -23.30
N GLU A 115 -9.79 -16.93 -22.49
CA GLU A 115 -10.49 -15.74 -22.96
C GLU A 115 -9.54 -14.64 -23.42
N ILE A 116 -8.48 -14.35 -22.66
CA ILE A 116 -7.48 -13.31 -23.00
C ILE A 116 -6.72 -13.65 -24.29
N LEU A 117 -6.46 -14.94 -24.54
CA LEU A 117 -5.71 -15.38 -25.72
C LEU A 117 -6.48 -15.17 -27.03
N LYS A 118 -7.82 -15.17 -27.00
CA LYS A 118 -8.67 -14.89 -28.18
C LYS A 118 -8.35 -13.53 -28.80
N GLU A 119 -8.75 -13.36 -30.06
CA GLU A 119 -8.65 -12.07 -30.74
C GLU A 119 -9.46 -11.00 -29.98
N ASN A 120 -8.79 -9.88 -29.66
CA ASN A 120 -9.33 -8.81 -28.80
C ASN A 120 -9.85 -9.28 -27.43
N GLY A 121 -9.44 -10.47 -26.97
CA GLY A 121 -9.91 -11.10 -25.74
C GLY A 121 -9.67 -10.27 -24.49
N LEU A 122 -8.46 -9.71 -24.35
CA LEU A 122 -8.13 -8.81 -23.25
C LEU A 122 -9.09 -7.61 -23.18
N GLN A 123 -9.31 -6.92 -24.30
CA GLN A 123 -10.18 -5.75 -24.34
C GLN A 123 -11.64 -6.11 -24.02
N LYS A 124 -12.12 -7.28 -24.47
CA LYS A 124 -13.46 -7.79 -24.14
C LYS A 124 -13.62 -8.00 -22.64
N VAL A 125 -12.71 -8.75 -22.01
CA VAL A 125 -12.71 -8.99 -20.55
C VAL A 125 -12.68 -7.66 -19.79
N ILE A 126 -11.84 -6.72 -20.21
CA ILE A 126 -11.77 -5.39 -19.58
C ILE A 126 -13.09 -4.65 -19.68
N ASN A 127 -13.70 -4.62 -20.87
CA ASN A 127 -14.95 -3.89 -21.12
C ASN A 127 -16.14 -4.50 -20.38
N GLU A 128 -16.26 -5.82 -20.37
CA GLU A 128 -17.30 -6.57 -19.64
C GLU A 128 -17.25 -6.30 -18.13
N HIS A 129 -16.06 -6.06 -17.58
CA HIS A 129 -15.85 -5.80 -16.16
C HIS A 129 -15.74 -4.30 -15.80
N GLY A 130 -16.29 -3.42 -16.62
CA GLY A 130 -16.41 -1.98 -16.31
C GLY A 130 -15.26 -1.12 -16.86
N GLY A 131 -14.56 -1.60 -17.87
CA GLY A 131 -13.57 -0.85 -18.64
C GLY A 131 -12.20 -0.71 -17.97
N PHE A 132 -11.27 -0.11 -18.73
CA PHE A 132 -9.87 0.06 -18.33
C PHE A 132 -9.72 1.02 -17.15
N LYS A 133 -8.97 0.59 -16.12
CA LYS A 133 -8.64 1.41 -14.95
C LYS A 133 -7.39 2.24 -15.23
N LYS A 134 -7.59 3.51 -15.62
CA LYS A 134 -6.51 4.48 -15.81
C LYS A 134 -5.69 4.68 -14.51
N PRO A 135 -4.42 5.11 -14.61
CA PRO A 135 -3.67 5.60 -13.46
C PRO A 135 -4.49 6.61 -12.64
N GLY A 136 -4.46 6.51 -11.31
CA GLY A 136 -5.29 7.35 -10.44
C GLY A 136 -6.76 6.90 -10.31
N HIS A 137 -7.17 5.73 -10.83
CA HIS A 137 -8.57 5.30 -10.83
C HIS A 137 -9.23 5.35 -9.44
N TYR A 138 -8.55 4.83 -8.41
CA TYR A 138 -9.11 4.76 -7.05
C TYR A 138 -9.14 6.13 -6.39
N GLU A 139 -8.10 6.92 -6.62
CA GLU A 139 -7.93 8.28 -6.16
C GLU A 139 -9.01 9.19 -6.73
N ASN A 140 -9.34 9.03 -8.01
CA ASN A 140 -10.39 9.80 -8.68
C ASN A 140 -11.79 9.34 -8.29
N LYS A 141 -12.02 8.01 -8.24
CA LYS A 141 -13.34 7.44 -7.95
C LYS A 141 -13.74 7.60 -6.49
N PHE A 142 -12.78 7.45 -5.58
CA PHE A 142 -13.02 7.47 -4.13
C PHE A 142 -12.36 8.65 -3.45
N ARG A 143 -12.04 9.71 -4.21
CA ARG A 143 -11.70 11.00 -3.61
C ARG A 143 -12.87 11.44 -2.75
N VAL A 144 -12.78 11.17 -1.46
CA VAL A 144 -13.68 11.77 -0.50
C VAL A 144 -13.44 13.27 -0.65
N TYR A 145 -14.45 14.01 -1.13
CA TYR A 145 -14.48 15.45 -0.96
C TYR A 145 -14.45 15.68 0.55
N ARG A 146 -13.25 15.83 1.11
CA ARG A 146 -13.08 16.37 2.44
C ARG A 146 -13.21 17.87 2.22
N PRO A 147 -14.36 18.52 2.55
CA PRO A 147 -14.32 19.95 2.71
C PRO A 147 -13.22 20.18 3.74
N LEU A 148 -12.15 20.86 3.33
CA LEU A 148 -11.14 21.33 4.25
C LEU A 148 -11.88 22.27 5.21
N LYS A 149 -12.33 21.75 6.36
CA LYS A 149 -12.76 22.59 7.47
C LYS A 149 -11.49 23.24 8.00
N GLY A 150 -11.19 24.40 7.45
CA GLY A 150 -9.98 25.17 7.70
C GLY A 150 -9.58 25.89 6.43
N GLU A 151 -9.68 27.21 6.46
CA GLU A 151 -9.29 28.14 5.40
C GLU A 151 -7.88 27.85 4.87
N LEU A 152 -7.78 27.11 3.78
CA LEU A 152 -6.64 27.23 2.89
C LEU A 152 -7.10 28.12 1.74
N LYS A 153 -6.69 29.38 1.82
CA LYS A 153 -6.78 30.33 0.71
C LYS A 153 -6.27 29.61 -0.54
N LYS A 154 -7.08 29.66 -1.60
CA LYS A 154 -6.78 29.09 -2.91
C LYS A 154 -5.37 29.53 -3.32
N ALA A 155 -4.40 28.63 -3.26
CA ALA A 155 -3.20 28.78 -4.07
C ALA A 155 -3.66 28.51 -5.51
N SER A 156 -3.74 29.57 -6.31
CA SER A 156 -3.83 29.47 -7.75
C SER A 156 -2.69 28.61 -8.27
N ASN A 157 -2.98 27.74 -9.25
CA ASN A 157 -2.01 26.87 -9.91
C ASN A 157 -1.03 27.66 -10.82
N HIS A 158 -0.52 28.81 -10.37
CA HIS A 158 0.34 29.66 -11.19
C HIS A 158 1.79 29.78 -10.71
N ASP A 159 2.15 29.21 -9.56
CA ASP A 159 3.50 29.40 -9.01
C ASP A 159 4.19 28.07 -8.69
N ILE A 160 4.40 27.23 -9.72
CA ILE A 160 5.40 26.16 -9.64
C ILE A 160 6.29 26.29 -10.88
N ASP A 161 7.18 27.27 -10.84
CA ASP A 161 8.35 27.30 -11.71
C ASP A 161 9.43 26.43 -11.06
N PHE A 162 9.87 25.40 -11.79
CA PHE A 162 11.07 24.64 -11.46
C PHE A 162 12.28 25.40 -12.01
N GLU A 163 13.07 25.99 -11.11
CA GLU A 163 14.50 26.24 -11.36
C GLU A 163 15.35 25.04 -10.94
#